data_AF-A0A7S2J166-F1
#
_entry.id   AF-A0A7S2J166-F1
#
_cell.length_a   1.000
_cell.length_b   1.000
_cell.length_c   1.000
_cell.angle_alpha   90.00
_cell.angle_beta   90.00
_cell.angle_gamma   90.00
#
_symmetry.space_group_name_H-M   'P 1'
#
loop_
_entity.id
_entity.type
_entity.pdbx_description
1 polymer ?
#
loop_
_entity_poly.entity_id
_entity_poly.type
_entity_poly.pdbx_seq_one_letter_code
_entity_poly.pdbx_strand_id
1 'polypeptide(L)'
;PISMGTTCCFYGLDEIGAELEQPFGVDPNDFPLIKMGNSLADDLDCLLRTANKQRVSRRHDLAEEVRHRETMRSIRAHSVASSPSNHVVGTTTSSTSTLSFYSPAVDSPMRSSSGVI
;
A
#
# COMPACT_ATOMS: atom_id res chain seq x y z
N PRO A 1 0.69 21.04 61.98
CA PRO A 1 0.57 21.20 60.51
C PRO A 1 1.66 20.47 59.71
N ILE A 2 2.94 20.65 60.06
CA ILE A 2 4.08 20.06 59.31
C ILE A 2 4.07 18.53 59.34
N SER A 3 3.81 17.92 60.51
CA SER A 3 3.76 16.45 60.61
C SER A 3 2.63 15.83 59.79
N MET A 4 1.46 16.49 59.73
CA MET A 4 0.32 16.00 58.94
C MET A 4 0.63 16.04 57.43
N GLY A 5 1.33 17.09 56.97
CA GLY A 5 1.78 17.20 55.58
C GLY A 5 2.77 16.09 55.21
N THR A 6 3.77 15.84 56.06
CA THR A 6 4.73 14.75 55.81
C THR A 6 4.07 13.38 55.81
N THR A 7 3.11 13.13 56.71
CA THR A 7 2.39 11.86 56.77
C THR A 7 1.55 11.63 55.52
N CYS A 8 0.82 12.63 55.02
CA CYS A 8 0.10 12.51 53.75
C CYS A 8 1.03 12.21 52.57
N CYS A 9 2.22 12.82 52.52
CA CYS A 9 3.18 12.54 51.46
C CYS A 9 3.68 11.09 51.49
N PHE A 10 3.99 10.53 52.66
CA PHE A 10 4.46 9.14 52.77
C PHE A 10 3.37 8.13 52.38
N TYR A 11 2.15 8.32 52.88
CA TYR A 11 1.04 7.42 52.52
C TYR A 11 0.64 7.55 51.04
N GLY A 12 0.63 8.77 50.50
CA GLY A 12 0.31 8.97 49.09
C GLY A 12 1.36 8.36 48.15
N LEU A 13 2.65 8.40 48.52
CA LEU A 13 3.71 7.75 47.74
C LEU A 13 3.62 6.22 47.81
N ASP A 14 3.27 5.66 48.98
CA ASP A 14 3.07 4.22 49.16
C ASP A 14 1.90 3.70 48.29
N GLU A 15 0.78 4.43 48.29
CA GLU A 15 -0.41 4.10 47.49
C GLU A 15 -0.14 4.17 45.99
N ILE A 16 0.54 5.21 45.50
CA ILE A 16 0.98 5.30 44.09
C ILE A 16 1.93 4.15 43.75
N GLY A 17 2.83 3.78 44.67
CA GLY A 17 3.74 2.65 44.49
C GLY A 17 3.00 1.33 44.29
N ALA A 18 1.95 1.10 45.10
CA ALA A 18 1.09 -0.08 44.98
C ALA A 18 0.27 -0.08 43.68
N GLU A 19 -0.31 1.06 43.28
CA GLU A 19 -1.05 1.19 42.03
C GLU A 19 -0.17 0.89 40.79
N LEU A 20 1.10 1.31 40.82
CA LEU A 20 2.02 1.06 39.72
C LEU A 20 2.59 -0.37 39.67
N GLU A 21 2.42 -1.16 40.72
CA GLU A 21 2.92 -2.55 40.77
C GLU A 21 2.15 -3.47 39.82
N GLN A 22 0.85 -3.20 39.60
CA GLN A 22 -0.03 -4.03 38.76
C GLN A 22 -0.68 -3.25 37.62
N PRO A 23 0.09 -2.74 36.63
CA PRO A 23 -0.42 -1.81 35.63
C PRO A 23 -1.39 -2.41 34.60
N PHE A 24 -1.68 -3.71 34.69
CA PHE A 24 -2.52 -4.48 33.77
C PHE A 24 -3.78 -5.04 34.43
N GLY A 25 -4.21 -4.44 35.55
CA GLY A 25 -5.42 -4.81 36.26
C GLY A 25 -6.69 -4.18 35.68
N VAL A 26 -7.63 -3.91 36.58
CA VAL A 26 -8.92 -3.28 36.31
C VAL A 26 -9.09 -1.96 37.04
N ASP A 27 -8.01 -1.46 37.65
CA ASP A 27 -8.03 -0.23 38.42
C ASP A 27 -8.14 0.98 37.47
N PRO A 28 -8.67 2.11 37.94
CA PRO A 28 -8.90 3.28 37.09
C PRO A 28 -7.63 3.83 36.43
N ASN A 29 -6.48 3.63 37.06
CA ASN A 29 -5.17 4.11 36.62
C ASN A 29 -4.38 3.06 35.82
N ASP A 30 -4.95 1.86 35.61
CA ASP A 30 -4.32 0.81 34.81
C ASP A 30 -4.38 1.11 33.32
N PHE A 31 -3.54 0.40 32.56
CA PHE A 31 -3.56 0.54 31.11
C PHE A 31 -4.90 0.08 30.52
N PRO A 32 -5.50 0.85 29.61
CA PRO A 32 -6.78 0.49 29.01
C PRO A 32 -6.60 -0.58 27.91
N LEU A 33 -6.26 -1.81 28.31
CA LEU A 33 -5.91 -2.92 27.41
C LEU A 33 -7.02 -3.25 26.40
N ILE A 34 -8.29 -3.18 26.81
CA ILE A 34 -9.43 -3.41 25.92
C ILE A 34 -9.50 -2.35 24.82
N LYS A 35 -9.27 -1.08 25.17
CA LYS A 35 -9.27 0.00 24.17
C LYS A 35 -8.13 -0.18 23.17
N MET A 36 -6.95 -0.53 23.68
CA MET A 36 -5.76 -0.79 22.85
C MET A 36 -5.97 -1.98 21.90
N GLY A 37 -6.56 -3.08 22.40
CA GLY A 37 -6.89 -4.24 21.59
C GLY A 37 -7.91 -3.93 20.50
N ASN A 38 -8.93 -3.13 20.82
CA ASN A 38 -9.92 -2.68 19.83
C ASN A 38 -9.27 -1.81 18.75
N SER A 39 -8.42 -0.85 19.12
CA SER A 39 -7.70 -0.02 18.14
C SER A 39 -6.82 -0.87 17.22
N LEU A 40 -6.12 -1.87 17.76
CA LEU A 40 -5.32 -2.79 16.95
C LEU A 40 -6.19 -3.62 15.99
N ALA A 41 -7.35 -4.08 16.44
CA ALA A 41 -8.27 -4.82 15.59
C ALA A 41 -8.80 -3.96 14.44
N ASP A 42 -9.14 -2.70 14.72
CA ASP A 42 -9.59 -1.73 13.71
C ASP A 42 -8.52 -1.44 12.66
N ASP A 43 -7.26 -1.28 13.09
CA ASP A 43 -6.12 -1.07 12.19
C ASP A 43 -5.91 -2.27 11.26
N LEU A 44 -6.00 -3.49 11.79
CA LEU A 44 -5.89 -4.71 11.00
C LEU A 44 -7.04 -4.87 10.00
N ASP A 45 -8.28 -4.55 10.40
CA ASP A 45 -9.43 -4.57 9.49
C ASP A 45 -9.25 -3.54 8.35
N CYS A 46 -8.77 -2.33 8.67
CA CYS A 46 -8.46 -1.32 7.68
C CYS A 46 -7.40 -1.80 6.66
N LEU A 47 -6.33 -2.44 7.14
CA LEU A 47 -5.29 -3.01 6.29
C LEU A 47 -5.84 -4.12 5.39
N LEU A 48 -6.67 -5.03 5.93
CA LEU A 48 -7.27 -6.11 5.16
C LEU A 48 -8.21 -5.58 4.06
N ARG A 49 -9.06 -4.60 4.39
CA ARG A 49 -9.95 -3.95 3.40
C ARG A 49 -9.14 -3.26 2.31
N THR A 50 -8.07 -2.57 2.68
CA THR A 50 -7.19 -1.88 1.73
C THR A 50 -6.50 -2.88 0.80
N ALA A 51 -5.94 -3.95 1.35
CA ALA A 51 -5.31 -5.02 0.56
C ALA A 51 -6.31 -5.67 -0.40
N ASN A 52 -7.53 -5.97 0.05
CA ASN A 52 -8.59 -6.53 -0.80
C ASN A 52 -8.98 -5.57 -1.92
N LYS A 53 -9.18 -4.29 -1.61
CA LYS A 53 -9.50 -3.26 -2.62
C LYS A 53 -8.40 -3.15 -3.68
N GLN A 54 -7.13 -3.15 -3.27
CA GLN A 54 -6.00 -3.12 -4.20
C GLN A 54 -5.96 -4.37 -5.09
N ARG A 55 -6.22 -5.56 -4.53
CA ARG A 55 -6.25 -6.81 -5.31
C ARG A 55 -7.36 -6.80 -6.35
N VAL A 56 -8.54 -6.30 -6.00
CA VAL A 56 -9.67 -6.18 -6.93
C VAL A 56 -9.36 -5.14 -8.03
N SER A 57 -8.85 -3.96 -7.65
CA SER A 57 -8.49 -2.92 -8.62
C SER A 57 -7.47 -3.43 -9.64
N ARG A 58 -6.38 -4.06 -9.17
CA ARG A 58 -5.36 -4.64 -10.08
C ARG A 58 -5.93 -5.66 -11.05
N ARG A 59 -6.88 -6.50 -10.60
CA ARG A 59 -7.54 -7.47 -11.48
C ARG A 59 -8.40 -6.78 -12.54
N HIS A 60 -9.10 -5.71 -12.16
CA HIS A 60 -9.90 -4.91 -13.09
C HIS A 60 -9.00 -4.23 -14.13
N ASP A 61 -7.93 -3.58 -13.70
CA ASP A 61 -7.00 -2.86 -14.59
C ASP A 61 -6.38 -3.80 -15.63
N LEU A 62 -5.96 -5.00 -15.20
CA LEU A 62 -5.45 -6.03 -16.11
C LEU A 62 -6.52 -6.54 -17.09
N ALA A 63 -7.76 -6.72 -16.63
CA ALA A 63 -8.85 -7.17 -17.49
C ALA A 63 -9.21 -6.12 -18.57
N GLU A 64 -9.19 -4.84 -18.20
CA GLU A 64 -9.38 -3.72 -19.13
C GLU A 64 -8.24 -3.62 -20.14
N GLU A 65 -6.99 -3.80 -19.71
CA GLU A 65 -5.84 -3.81 -20.63
C GLU A 65 -5.94 -4.95 -21.66
N VAL A 66 -6.33 -6.15 -21.22
CA VAL A 66 -6.55 -7.30 -22.12
C VAL A 66 -7.65 -6.99 -23.14
N ARG A 67 -8.81 -6.48 -22.68
CA ARG A 67 -9.92 -6.09 -23.56
C ARG A 67 -9.51 -5.01 -24.57
N HIS A 68 -8.77 -4.00 -24.14
CA HIS A 68 -8.29 -2.94 -25.01
C HIS A 68 -7.34 -3.50 -26.08
N ARG A 69 -6.41 -4.37 -25.69
CA ARG A 69 -5.48 -5.02 -26.62
C ARG A 69 -6.20 -5.90 -27.65
N GLU A 70 -7.22 -6.64 -27.24
CA GLU A 70 -8.04 -7.44 -28.14
C GLU A 70 -8.82 -6.58 -29.13
N THR A 71 -9.42 -5.48 -28.65
CA THR A 71 -10.13 -4.52 -29.50
C THR A 71 -9.20 -3.95 -30.58
N MET A 72 -7.99 -3.52 -30.20
CA MET A 72 -7.00 -3.00 -31.14
C MET A 72 -6.52 -4.06 -32.15
N ARG A 73 -6.38 -5.32 -31.73
CA ARG A 73 -6.08 -6.44 -32.63
C ARG A 73 -7.19 -6.70 -33.64
N SER A 74 -8.44 -6.66 -33.20
CA SER A 74 -9.61 -6.84 -34.07
C SER A 74 -9.67 -5.74 -35.14
N ILE A 75 -9.53 -4.47 -34.73
CA ILE A 75 -9.50 -3.33 -35.66
C ILE A 75 -8.40 -3.51 -36.71
N ARG A 76 -7.19 -3.91 -36.29
CA ARG A 76 -6.06 -4.16 -37.20
C ARG A 76 -6.36 -5.30 -38.19
N ALA A 77 -6.96 -6.39 -37.73
CA ALA A 77 -7.29 -7.52 -38.60
C ALA A 77 -8.34 -7.14 -39.67
N HIS A 78 -9.36 -6.37 -39.29
CA HIS A 78 -10.37 -5.86 -40.23
C HIS A 78 -9.80 -4.86 -41.25
N SER A 79 -8.83 -4.03 -40.85
CA SER A 79 -8.14 -3.11 -41.78
C SER A 79 -7.30 -3.85 -42.82
N VAL A 80 -6.70 -4.99 -42.47
CA VAL A 80 -5.88 -5.80 -43.40
C VAL A 80 -6.76 -6.63 -44.34
N ALA A 81 -7.89 -7.14 -43.85
CA ALA A 81 -8.85 -7.92 -44.67
C ALA A 81 -9.64 -7.06 -45.68
N SER A 82 -9.69 -5.74 -45.47
CA SER A 82 -10.40 -4.81 -46.34
C SER A 82 -9.51 -4.16 -47.40
N SER A 83 -8.23 -4.54 -47.50
CA SER A 83 -7.39 -4.12 -48.63
C SER A 83 -7.93 -4.75 -49.91
N PRO A 84 -8.43 -3.97 -50.88
CA PRO A 84 -8.83 -4.52 -52.17
C PRO A 84 -7.60 -5.11 -52.85
N SER A 85 -7.78 -6.29 -53.45
CA SER A 85 -6.83 -6.88 -54.39
C SER A 85 -6.61 -5.91 -55.55
N ASN A 86 -5.56 -5.09 -55.45
CA ASN A 86 -5.03 -4.36 -56.59
C ASN A 86 -3.84 -5.12 -57.14
N HIS A 87 -4.06 -5.68 -58.32
CA HIS A 87 -3.08 -6.36 -59.12
C HIS A 87 -2.03 -5.35 -59.63
N VAL A 88 -0.78 -5.54 -59.21
CA VAL A 88 0.51 -5.28 -59.91
C VAL A 88 0.93 -3.82 -60.20
N VAL A 89 2.05 -3.38 -59.60
CA VAL A 89 3.35 -2.95 -60.21
C VAL A 89 4.17 -2.14 -59.19
N GLY A 90 5.40 -2.59 -58.90
CA GLY A 90 6.59 -1.71 -58.82
C GLY A 90 6.97 -1.00 -57.51
N THR A 91 8.21 -1.29 -57.09
CA THR A 91 9.20 -0.41 -56.40
C THR A 91 9.01 -0.03 -54.92
N THR A 92 9.75 -0.77 -54.08
CA THR A 92 10.60 -0.31 -52.97
C THR A 92 10.32 1.08 -52.36
N THR A 93 9.76 1.11 -51.15
CA THR A 93 10.20 2.03 -50.08
C THR A 93 9.91 1.40 -48.71
N SER A 94 10.94 0.77 -48.14
CA SER A 94 10.94 0.35 -46.74
C SER A 94 11.08 1.59 -45.86
N SER A 95 9.97 2.21 -45.47
CA SER A 95 9.96 3.24 -44.43
C SER A 95 9.78 2.56 -43.08
N THR A 96 10.88 2.07 -42.52
CA THR A 96 10.98 1.66 -41.11
C THR A 96 10.91 2.93 -40.27
N SER A 97 9.71 3.32 -39.82
CA SER A 97 9.55 4.36 -38.82
C SER A 97 10.06 3.84 -37.48
N THR A 98 11.33 4.10 -37.19
CA THR A 98 11.92 3.99 -35.85
C THR A 98 11.24 5.01 -34.94
N LEU A 99 10.22 4.58 -34.20
CA LEU A 99 9.72 5.33 -33.05
C LEU A 99 10.81 5.25 -31.96
N SER A 100 11.45 6.37 -31.66
CA SER A 100 12.40 6.45 -30.55
C SER A 100 11.62 6.29 -29.24
N PHE A 101 12.00 5.28 -28.46
CA PHE A 101 11.57 5.19 -27.08
C PHE A 101 12.24 6.30 -26.28
N TYR A 102 11.44 7.25 -25.80
CA TYR A 102 11.82 8.09 -24.68
C TYR A 102 11.84 7.19 -23.42
N SER A 103 13.03 6.84 -22.95
CA SER A 103 13.23 6.23 -21.63
C SER A 103 13.21 7.33 -20.57
N PRO A 104 12.21 7.39 -19.67
CA PRO A 104 12.39 8.13 -18.44
C PRO A 104 13.43 7.40 -17.59
N ALA A 105 14.44 8.15 -17.13
CA ALA A 105 15.47 7.66 -16.24
C ALA A 105 14.85 6.96 -15.04
N VAL A 106 15.28 5.72 -14.80
CA VAL A 106 15.01 4.98 -13.57
C VAL A 106 15.73 5.73 -12.44
N ASP A 107 14.99 6.54 -11.71
CA ASP A 107 15.43 7.05 -10.42
C ASP A 107 15.51 5.85 -9.47
N SER A 108 16.73 5.41 -9.21
CA SER A 108 17.01 4.27 -8.34
C SER A 108 16.91 4.75 -6.89
N PRO A 109 16.00 4.24 -6.05
CA PRO A 109 16.11 4.47 -4.62
C PRO A 109 17.37 3.76 -4.12
N MET A 110 18.34 4.55 -3.64
CA MET A 110 19.48 4.07 -2.86
C MET A 110 18.99 3.14 -1.76
N ARG A 111 19.25 1.85 -1.92
CA ARG A 111 19.14 0.86 -0.86
C ARG A 111 20.32 1.10 0.09
N SER A 112 20.09 1.93 1.12
CA SER A 112 20.99 2.03 2.27
C SER A 112 20.97 0.70 3.01
N SER A 113 21.98 -0.12 2.77
CA SER A 113 22.29 -1.30 3.57
C SER A 113 23.38 -0.89 4.56
N SER A 114 22.99 -0.36 5.71
CA SER A 114 23.88 -0.31 6.87
C SER A 114 24.14 -1.72 7.38
N GLY A 115 25.39 -1.96 7.75
CA GLY A 115 26.00 -3.26 7.94
C GLY A 115 25.52 -4.05 9.14
N VAL A 116 25.73 -5.36 9.03
CA VAL A 116 25.94 -6.29 10.12
C VAL A 116 26.93 -7.34 9.61
N ILE A 117 28.22 -7.17 9.92
CA ILE A 117 29.11 -8.17 10.52
C ILE A 117 30.12 -7.40 11.37
#